data_AF-A0A151K295-F1
#
_entry.id   AF-A0A151K295-F1
#
_cell.length_a   1.000
_cell.length_b   1.000
_cell.length_c   1.000
_cell.angle_alpha   90.00
_cell.angle_beta   90.00
_cell.angle_gamma   90.00
#
_symmetry.space_group_name_H-M   'P 1'
#
loop_
_entity.id
_entity.type
_entity.pdbx_description
1 polymer ?
#
loop_
_entity_poly.entity_id
_entity_poly.type
_entity_poly.pdbx_seq_one_letter_code
_entity_poly.pdbx_strand_id
1 'polypeptide(L)'
;IIVSILCCINSLNDFLKELKICLHELSIVDDTLEALGAPKEYRVLRNWILRIIIGWNIYPYIKFVRAMSINYVLYSFQNLTFSYSCDLFTYLYLSYIFASSVLICGTVLGYTSSRFHRVNNLLRVIYSDIFENNADHRCRRQNRSILVSQRITGAKDRKRYIWILM
;
A
#
# COMPACT_ATOMS: atom_id res chain seq x y z
N ILE A 1 5.64 -32.41 5.45
CA ILE A 1 5.87 -31.51 6.60
C ILE A 1 7.09 -30.59 6.37
N ILE A 2 8.34 -31.08 6.40
CA ILE A 2 9.55 -30.21 6.25
C ILE A 2 9.54 -29.41 4.94
N VAL A 3 9.24 -30.07 3.80
CA VAL A 3 9.15 -29.41 2.49
C VAL A 3 8.03 -28.34 2.47
N SER A 4 6.88 -28.64 3.06
CA SER A 4 5.75 -27.71 3.16
C SER A 4 6.09 -26.48 4.01
N ILE A 5 6.75 -26.68 5.16
CA ILE A 5 7.22 -25.61 6.03
C ILE A 5 8.27 -24.75 5.32
N LEU A 6 9.23 -25.37 4.64
CA LEU A 6 10.26 -24.66 3.87
C LEU A 6 9.64 -23.83 2.74
N CYS A 7 8.64 -24.38 2.04
CA CYS A 7 7.91 -23.68 0.99
C CYS A 7 7.13 -22.47 1.55
N CYS A 8 6.51 -22.62 2.72
CA CYS A 8 5.82 -21.52 3.42
C CYS A 8 6.79 -20.41 3.84
N ILE A 9 7.97 -20.76 4.35
CA ILE A 9 9.00 -19.79 4.76
C ILE A 9 9.53 -19.03 3.54
N ASN A 10 9.80 -19.73 2.43
CA ASN A 10 10.26 -19.10 1.19
C ASN A 10 9.22 -18.13 0.63
N SER A 11 7.95 -18.55 0.56
CA SER A 11 6.86 -17.71 0.09
C SER A 11 6.68 -16.45 0.96
N LEU A 12 6.80 -16.58 2.30
CA LEU A 12 6.74 -15.44 3.20
C LEU A 12 7.93 -14.48 2.98
N ASN A 13 9.12 -15.02 2.78
CA ASN A 13 10.33 -14.23 2.56
C ASN A 13 10.25 -13.42 1.26
N ASP A 14 9.72 -14.01 0.20
CA ASP A 14 9.52 -13.32 -1.08
C ASP A 14 8.46 -12.22 -0.96
N PHE A 15 7.34 -12.49 -0.28
CA PHE A 15 6.34 -11.46 0.00
C PHE A 15 6.91 -10.27 0.80
N LEU A 16 7.74 -10.54 1.81
CA LEU A 16 8.37 -9.48 2.61
C LEU A 16 9.37 -8.66 1.79
N LYS A 17 10.09 -9.28 0.84
CA LYS A 17 10.97 -8.56 -0.09
C LYS A 17 10.17 -7.65 -1.02
N GLU A 18 9.10 -8.16 -1.61
CA GLU A 18 8.24 -7.37 -2.49
C GLU A 18 7.59 -6.20 -1.74
N LEU A 19 7.08 -6.45 -0.53
CA LEU A 19 6.51 -5.41 0.32
C LEU A 19 7.54 -4.32 0.66
N LYS A 20 8.80 -4.72 0.93
CA LYS A 20 9.88 -3.77 1.20
C LYS A 20 10.17 -2.86 -0.01
N ILE A 21 10.18 -3.42 -1.21
CA ILE A 21 10.38 -2.66 -2.46
C ILE A 21 9.19 -1.70 -2.66
N CYS A 22 7.97 -2.20 -2.52
CA CYS A 22 6.75 -1.39 -2.65
C CYS A 22 6.73 -0.21 -1.66
N LEU A 23 7.08 -0.46 -0.40
CA LEU A 23 7.18 0.61 0.61
C LEU A 23 8.28 1.62 0.29
N HIS A 24 9.39 1.18 -0.30
CA HIS A 24 10.45 2.07 -0.73
C HIS A 24 10.00 2.99 -1.87
N GLU A 25 9.37 2.45 -2.91
CA GLU A 25 8.79 3.25 -3.99
C GLU A 25 7.74 4.23 -3.46
N LEU A 26 6.90 3.77 -2.54
CA LEU A 26 5.88 4.60 -1.92
C LEU A 26 6.47 5.75 -1.09
N SER A 27 7.61 5.52 -0.44
CA SER A 27 8.36 6.57 0.26
C SER A 27 8.84 7.65 -0.70
N ILE A 28 9.34 7.27 -1.88
CA ILE A 28 9.80 8.21 -2.89
C ILE A 28 8.62 9.06 -3.39
N VAL A 29 7.50 8.41 -3.71
CA VAL A 29 6.26 9.12 -4.11
C VAL A 29 5.81 10.07 -2.99
N ASP A 30 5.93 9.67 -1.72
CA ASP A 30 5.59 10.53 -0.59
C ASP A 30 6.47 11.77 -0.51
N ASP A 31 7.78 11.61 -0.67
CA ASP A 31 8.75 12.70 -0.67
C ASP A 31 8.51 13.67 -1.84
N THR A 32 8.10 13.16 -3.02
CA THR A 32 7.71 14.03 -4.15
C THR A 32 6.45 14.84 -3.86
N LEU A 33 5.46 14.23 -3.22
CA LEU A 33 4.23 14.89 -2.81
C LEU A 33 4.47 15.92 -1.70
N GLU A 34 5.43 15.66 -0.81
CA GLU A 34 5.89 16.62 0.19
C GLU A 34 6.48 17.88 -0.46
N ALA A 35 7.32 17.72 -1.48
CA ALA A 35 7.84 18.85 -2.26
C ALA A 35 6.72 19.66 -2.96
N LEU A 36 5.59 19.01 -3.27
CA LEU A 36 4.40 19.66 -3.81
C LEU A 36 3.52 20.35 -2.75
N GLY A 37 3.85 20.24 -1.47
CA GLY A 37 3.14 20.86 -0.35
C GLY A 37 2.11 19.96 0.32
N ALA A 38 2.11 18.65 0.05
CA ALA A 38 1.29 17.69 0.80
C ALA A 38 2.00 17.25 2.10
N PRO A 39 1.29 17.08 3.23
CA PRO A 39 1.85 16.55 4.45
C PRO A 39 2.38 15.11 4.25
N LYS A 40 3.45 14.82 5.00
CA LYS A 40 4.16 13.54 5.02
C LYS A 40 3.37 12.50 5.82
N GLU A 41 2.48 11.78 5.13
CA GLU A 41 1.58 10.80 5.73
C GLU A 41 2.16 9.38 5.70
N TYR A 42 3.25 9.14 4.96
CA TYR A 42 3.87 7.82 4.84
C TYR A 42 4.31 7.23 6.19
N ARG A 43 4.76 8.07 7.13
CA ARG A 43 5.16 7.61 8.47
C ARG A 43 3.98 6.99 9.23
N VAL A 44 2.78 7.53 9.04
CA VAL A 44 1.54 7.00 9.64
C VAL A 44 1.20 5.66 8.99
N LEU A 45 1.23 5.57 7.66
CA LEU A 45 1.00 4.33 6.94
C LEU A 45 1.97 3.23 7.37
N ARG A 46 3.27 3.54 7.44
CA ARG A 46 4.30 2.61 7.87
C ARG A 46 4.05 2.09 9.28
N ASN A 47 3.62 2.95 10.20
CA ASN A 47 3.25 2.55 11.56
C ASN A 47 1.99 1.67 11.57
N TRP A 48 1.00 1.95 10.71
CA TRP A 48 -0.18 1.08 10.54
C TRP A 48 0.20 -0.30 10.03
N ILE A 49 1.04 -0.39 9.01
CA ILE A 49 1.52 -1.67 8.47
C ILE A 49 2.31 -2.45 9.53
N LEU A 50 3.19 -1.79 10.29
CA LEU A 50 3.90 -2.42 11.40
C LEU A 50 2.93 -2.92 12.48
N ARG A 51 1.89 -2.15 12.80
CA ARG A 51 0.86 -2.57 13.78
C ARG A 51 0.06 -3.76 13.28
N ILE A 52 -0.27 -3.82 11.99
CA ILE A 52 -0.92 -4.98 11.37
C ILE A 52 0.02 -6.18 11.49
N ILE A 53 1.29 -6.06 11.13
CA ILE A 53 2.26 -7.17 11.27
C ILE A 53 2.31 -7.65 12.73
N ILE A 54 2.57 -6.76 13.69
CA ILE A 54 2.74 -7.15 15.11
C ILE A 54 1.46 -7.76 15.69
N GLY A 55 0.31 -7.07 15.55
CA GLY A 55 -0.93 -7.52 16.16
C GLY A 55 -1.44 -8.83 15.57
N TRP A 56 -1.16 -9.04 14.30
CA TRP A 56 -1.68 -10.18 13.59
C TRP A 56 -0.83 -11.44 13.90
N ASN A 57 0.46 -11.32 14.25
CA ASN A 57 1.31 -12.47 14.61
C ASN A 57 0.78 -13.29 15.82
N ILE A 58 0.04 -12.65 16.73
CA ILE A 58 -0.47 -13.29 17.96
C ILE A 58 -1.72 -14.14 17.68
N TYR A 59 -2.54 -13.72 16.72
CA TYR A 59 -3.83 -14.34 16.40
C TYR A 59 -3.77 -15.82 15.98
N PRO A 60 -2.87 -16.26 15.06
CA PRO A 60 -2.80 -17.67 14.66
C PRO A 60 -2.39 -18.57 15.82
N TYR A 61 -1.57 -18.07 16.75
CA TYR A 61 -1.14 -18.82 17.93
C TYR A 61 -2.31 -19.08 18.87
N ILE A 62 -3.14 -18.07 19.14
CA ILE A 62 -4.35 -18.23 19.95
C ILE A 62 -5.31 -19.24 19.31
N LYS A 63 -5.54 -19.13 17.99
CA LYS A 63 -6.39 -20.09 17.26
C LYS A 63 -5.83 -21.51 17.31
N PHE A 64 -4.52 -21.67 17.19
CA PHE A 64 -3.87 -22.98 17.27
C PHE A 64 -4.04 -23.62 18.64
N VAL A 65 -3.77 -22.89 19.73
CA VAL A 65 -3.95 -23.38 21.10
C VAL A 65 -5.41 -23.78 21.35
N ARG A 66 -6.37 -22.98 20.88
CA ARG A 66 -7.80 -23.29 20.98
C ARG A 66 -8.18 -24.54 20.18
N ALA A 67 -7.66 -24.70 18.97
CA ALA A 67 -7.93 -25.88 18.16
C ALA A 67 -7.36 -27.14 18.84
N MET A 68 -6.16 -27.05 19.40
CA MET A 68 -5.54 -28.16 20.14
C MET A 68 -6.33 -28.50 21.41
N SER A 69 -6.82 -27.52 22.16
CA SER A 69 -7.60 -27.78 23.38
C SER A 69 -8.97 -28.41 23.09
N ILE A 70 -9.65 -27.99 22.02
CA ILE A 70 -10.91 -28.61 21.58
C ILE A 70 -10.68 -30.07 21.16
N ASN A 71 -9.65 -30.32 20.34
CA ASN A 71 -9.32 -31.68 19.91
C ASN A 71 -8.91 -32.57 21.08
N TYR A 72 -8.22 -32.01 22.09
CA TYR A 72 -7.86 -32.71 23.31
C TYR A 72 -9.10 -33.19 24.09
N VAL A 73 -10.11 -32.33 24.25
CA VAL A 73 -11.36 -32.67 24.95
C VAL A 73 -12.20 -33.69 24.17
N LEU A 74 -12.24 -33.58 22.83
CA LEU A 74 -13.12 -34.40 21.98
C LEU A 74 -12.60 -35.80 21.68
N TYR A 75 -11.29 -35.98 21.44
CA TYR A 75 -10.78 -37.20 20.79
C TYR A 75 -9.92 -38.11 21.67
N SER A 76 -9.64 -37.73 22.92
CA SER A 76 -8.69 -38.41 23.81
C SER A 76 -7.27 -38.51 23.21
N PHE A 77 -6.25 -38.48 24.07
CA PHE A 77 -4.84 -38.27 23.70
C PHE A 77 -4.28 -39.27 22.65
N GLN A 78 -4.91 -40.43 22.48
CA GLN A 78 -4.40 -41.54 21.65
C GLN A 78 -4.46 -41.30 20.13
N ASN A 79 -5.28 -40.36 19.63
CA ASN A 79 -5.46 -40.16 18.17
C ASN A 79 -4.86 -38.85 17.62
N LEU A 80 -4.33 -37.96 18.47
CA LEU A 80 -3.65 -36.74 18.04
C LEU A 80 -2.22 -37.05 17.61
N THR A 81 -2.05 -37.56 16.40
CA THR A 81 -0.73 -37.78 15.81
C THR A 81 -0.03 -36.44 15.59
N PHE A 82 1.29 -36.40 15.81
CA PHE A 82 2.12 -35.22 15.53
C PHE A 82 1.89 -34.66 14.11
N SER A 83 1.67 -35.54 13.12
CA SER A 83 1.32 -35.15 11.75
C SER A 83 0.07 -34.28 11.68
N TYR A 84 -1.01 -34.67 12.37
CA TYR A 84 -2.27 -33.93 12.36
C TYR A 84 -2.10 -32.52 12.95
N SER A 85 -1.35 -32.41 14.05
CA SER A 85 -1.01 -31.12 14.66
C SER A 85 -0.20 -30.22 13.71
N CYS A 86 0.75 -30.80 12.97
CA CYS A 86 1.52 -30.08 11.96
C CYS A 86 0.66 -29.62 10.77
N ASP A 87 -0.25 -30.46 10.29
CA ASP A 87 -1.13 -30.12 9.18
C ASP A 87 -2.12 -29.01 9.56
N LEU A 88 -2.69 -29.10 10.76
CA LEU A 88 -3.61 -28.09 11.31
C LEU A 88 -2.89 -26.75 11.55
N PHE A 89 -1.66 -26.79 12.06
CA PHE A 89 -0.82 -25.60 12.19
C PHE A 89 -0.52 -24.96 10.83
N THR A 90 -0.11 -25.77 9.85
CA THR A 90 0.22 -25.29 8.50
C THR A 90 -0.99 -24.65 7.82
N TYR A 91 -2.17 -25.27 7.95
CA TYR A 91 -3.42 -24.73 7.40
C TYR A 91 -3.80 -23.39 8.04
N LEU A 92 -3.78 -23.30 9.38
CA LEU A 92 -4.08 -22.06 10.09
C LEU A 92 -3.09 -20.95 9.73
N TYR A 93 -1.80 -21.28 9.63
CA TYR A 93 -0.74 -20.33 9.31
C TYR A 93 -0.85 -19.82 7.86
N LEU A 94 -1.15 -20.70 6.90
CA LEU A 94 -1.35 -20.30 5.50
C LEU A 94 -2.57 -19.40 5.31
N SER A 95 -3.71 -19.78 5.90
CA SER A 95 -4.92 -18.95 5.88
C SER A 95 -4.66 -17.57 6.49
N TYR A 96 -3.87 -17.53 7.55
CA TYR A 96 -3.46 -16.30 8.21
C TYR A 96 -2.54 -15.44 7.32
N ILE A 97 -1.52 -16.00 6.67
CA ILE A 97 -0.65 -15.27 5.74
C ILE A 97 -1.49 -14.65 4.62
N PHE A 98 -2.41 -15.42 4.03
CA PHE A 98 -3.26 -14.94 2.96
C PHE A 98 -4.16 -13.76 3.41
N ALA A 99 -4.78 -13.87 4.58
CA ALA A 99 -5.56 -12.76 5.12
C ALA A 99 -4.69 -11.52 5.41
N SER A 100 -3.48 -11.72 5.93
CA SER A 100 -2.52 -10.65 6.21
C SER A 100 -2.08 -9.92 4.94
N SER A 101 -1.75 -10.68 3.90
CA SER A 101 -1.29 -10.12 2.63
C SER A 101 -2.39 -9.31 1.94
N VAL A 102 -3.63 -9.80 1.96
CA VAL A 102 -4.81 -9.07 1.46
C VAL A 102 -5.03 -7.78 2.25
N LEU A 103 -4.94 -7.81 3.58
CA LEU A 103 -5.08 -6.61 4.42
C LEU A 103 -3.98 -5.58 4.13
N ILE A 104 -2.71 -6.02 4.08
CA ILE A 104 -1.58 -5.13 3.78
C ILE A 104 -1.76 -4.53 2.38
N CYS A 105 -2.08 -5.35 1.38
CA CYS A 105 -2.32 -4.89 0.02
C CYS A 105 -3.47 -3.87 -0.04
N GLY A 106 -4.59 -4.14 0.64
CA GLY A 106 -5.71 -3.22 0.75
C GLY A 106 -5.34 -1.88 1.40
N THR A 107 -4.52 -1.89 2.46
CA THR A 107 -4.05 -0.65 3.09
C THR A 107 -3.12 0.17 2.20
N VAL A 108 -2.21 -0.50 1.47
CA VAL A 108 -1.31 0.16 0.51
C VAL A 108 -2.11 0.74 -0.66
N LEU A 109 -3.06 -0.02 -1.21
CA LEU A 109 -3.95 0.44 -2.29
C LEU A 109 -4.85 1.61 -1.86
N GLY A 110 -5.40 1.56 -0.65
CA GLY A 110 -6.19 2.67 -0.11
C GLY A 110 -5.35 3.94 0.05
N TYR A 111 -4.10 3.79 0.51
CA TYR A 111 -3.17 4.90 0.61
C TYR A 111 -2.80 5.49 -0.75
N THR A 112 -2.39 4.66 -1.71
CA THR A 112 -2.04 5.13 -3.06
C THR A 112 -3.23 5.82 -3.72
N SER A 113 -4.43 5.24 -3.62
CA SER A 113 -5.67 5.84 -4.14
C SER A 113 -5.94 7.24 -3.55
N SER A 114 -5.81 7.40 -2.23
CA SER A 114 -5.94 8.70 -1.56
C SER A 114 -4.91 9.72 -2.09
N ARG A 115 -3.65 9.31 -2.22
CA ARG A 115 -2.59 10.18 -2.75
C ARG A 115 -2.84 10.56 -4.21
N PHE A 116 -3.26 9.61 -5.06
CA PHE A 116 -3.64 9.89 -6.45
C PHE A 116 -4.80 10.88 -6.54
N HIS A 117 -5.81 10.75 -5.68
CA HIS A 117 -6.92 11.71 -5.63
C HIS A 117 -6.43 13.11 -5.27
N ARG A 118 -5.45 13.23 -4.35
CA ARG A 118 -4.86 14.51 -3.97
C ARG A 118 -4.04 15.13 -5.09
N VAL A 119 -3.23 14.34 -5.80
CA VAL A 119 -2.50 14.78 -7.01
C VAL A 119 -3.48 15.26 -8.08
N ASN A 120 -4.55 14.50 -8.32
CA ASN A 120 -5.57 14.85 -9.30
C ASN A 120 -6.29 16.17 -8.96
N ASN A 121 -6.60 16.39 -7.68
CA ASN A 121 -7.16 17.67 -7.24
C ASN A 121 -6.18 18.83 -7.45
N LEU A 122 -4.89 18.65 -7.15
CA LEU A 122 -3.85 19.66 -7.38
C LEU A 122 -3.74 20.01 -8.87
N LEU A 123 -3.71 19.00 -9.75
CA LEU A 123 -3.71 19.17 -11.20
C LEU A 123 -4.95 19.94 -11.68
N ARG A 124 -6.12 19.67 -11.10
CA ARG A 124 -7.38 20.34 -11.47
C ARG A 124 -7.39 21.82 -11.08
N VAL A 125 -6.88 22.16 -9.90
CA VAL A 125 -6.70 23.56 -9.45
C VAL A 125 -5.72 24.31 -10.33
N ILE A 126 -4.58 23.69 -10.65
CA ILE A 126 -3.60 24.25 -11.59
C ILE A 126 -4.23 24.50 -12.95
N TYR A 127 -5.00 23.53 -13.45
CA TYR A 127 -5.69 23.66 -14.71
C TYR A 127 -6.72 24.81 -14.69
N SER A 128 -7.51 24.95 -13.61
CA SER A 128 -8.46 26.05 -13.47
C SER A 128 -7.76 27.40 -13.36
N ASP A 129 -6.73 27.56 -12.54
CA ASP A 129 -6.00 28.82 -12.39
C ASP A 129 -5.38 29.30 -13.71
N ILE A 130 -4.90 28.36 -14.54
CA ILE A 130 -4.36 28.66 -15.87
C ILE A 130 -5.49 29.03 -16.86
N PHE A 131 -6.68 28.43 -16.75
CA PHE A 131 -7.78 28.64 -17.70
C PHE A 131 -8.71 29.80 -17.32
N GLU A 132 -8.89 30.07 -16.03
CA GLU A 132 -9.81 31.08 -15.49
C GLU A 132 -9.19 32.49 -15.57
N ASN A 133 -7.87 32.62 -15.35
CA ASN A 133 -7.10 33.83 -15.71
C ASN A 133 -7.13 34.15 -17.23
N ASN A 134 -7.70 33.28 -18.06
CA ASN A 134 -7.85 33.51 -19.51
C ASN A 134 -9.26 33.84 -19.97
N ALA A 135 -10.26 33.80 -19.08
CA ALA A 135 -11.62 34.16 -19.46
C ALA A 135 -11.73 35.65 -19.89
N ASP A 136 -10.83 36.51 -19.40
CA ASP A 136 -10.72 37.91 -19.82
C ASP A 136 -9.98 38.11 -21.15
N HIS A 137 -9.37 37.07 -21.73
CA HIS A 137 -8.63 37.14 -22.99
C HIS A 137 -9.30 36.22 -24.02
N ARG A 138 -10.52 36.63 -24.37
CA ARG A 138 -11.39 36.02 -25.39
C ARG A 138 -10.63 35.70 -26.69
N CYS A 139 -10.98 34.54 -27.26
CA CYS A 139 -10.83 34.21 -28.67
C CYS A 139 -9.40 34.04 -29.23
N ARG A 140 -8.88 32.80 -29.17
CA ARG A 140 -8.38 32.15 -30.40
C ARG A 140 -8.19 30.65 -30.21
N ARG A 141 -8.74 29.89 -31.15
CA ARG A 141 -8.37 28.50 -31.46
C ARG A 141 -6.85 28.45 -31.70
N GLN A 142 -6.07 28.19 -30.65
CA GLN A 142 -4.69 27.75 -30.79
C GLN A 142 -4.55 26.44 -30.00
N ASN A 143 -3.76 25.53 -30.57
CA ASN A 143 -3.56 24.17 -30.06
C ASN A 143 -3.29 24.21 -28.54
N ARG A 144 -4.25 23.67 -27.79
CA ARG A 144 -4.35 23.77 -26.32
C ARG A 144 -3.07 23.34 -25.61
N SER A 145 -2.34 22.38 -26.17
CA SER A 145 -1.07 21.87 -25.64
C SER A 145 0.10 22.85 -25.81
N ILE A 146 0.14 23.63 -26.89
CA ILE A 146 1.25 24.55 -27.21
C ILE A 146 1.15 25.82 -26.35
N LEU A 147 -0.08 26.28 -26.06
CA LEU A 147 -0.31 27.45 -25.22
C LEU A 147 0.07 27.19 -23.75
N VAL A 148 -0.20 25.97 -23.26
CA VAL A 148 0.19 25.53 -21.92
C VAL A 148 1.72 25.50 -21.78
N SER A 149 2.45 24.99 -22.78
CA SER A 149 3.93 24.97 -22.73
C SER A 149 4.54 26.38 -22.76
N GLN A 150 3.97 27.30 -23.56
CA GLN A 150 4.44 28.69 -23.61
C GLN A 150 4.20 29.46 -22.31
N ARG A 151 3.11 29.20 -21.59
CA ARG A 151 2.81 29.91 -20.33
C ARG A 151 3.54 29.37 -19.11
N ILE A 152 3.83 28.07 -19.08
CA ILE A 152 4.77 27.50 -18.12
C ILE A 152 6.13 28.21 -18.23
N THR A 153 6.49 28.66 -19.44
CA THR A 153 7.75 29.38 -19.71
C THR A 153 7.78 30.80 -19.12
N GLY A 154 6.63 31.46 -18.93
CA GLY A 154 6.53 32.85 -18.47
C GLY A 154 6.09 33.06 -17.00
N ALA A 155 5.65 32.02 -16.29
CA ALA A 155 5.17 32.12 -14.91
C ALA A 155 6.33 32.17 -13.88
N LYS A 156 6.16 32.99 -12.83
CA LYS A 156 7.15 33.20 -11.74
C LYS A 156 7.53 31.90 -11.00
N ASP A 157 6.63 30.91 -10.99
CA ASP A 157 6.79 29.58 -10.39
C ASP A 157 7.00 28.45 -11.42
N ARG A 158 7.61 28.77 -12.57
CA ARG A 158 7.90 27.84 -13.68
C ARG A 158 8.48 26.48 -13.24
N LYS A 159 9.34 26.46 -12.23
CA LYS A 159 9.96 25.21 -11.72
C LYS A 159 8.92 24.24 -11.15
N ARG A 160 7.91 24.74 -10.42
CA ARG A 160 6.88 23.91 -9.78
C ARG A 160 5.91 23.36 -10.83
N TYR A 161 5.55 24.17 -11.82
CA TYR A 161 4.68 23.75 -12.92
C TYR A 161 5.31 22.74 -13.88
N ILE A 162 6.60 22.90 -14.22
CA ILE A 162 7.31 21.91 -15.05
C ILE A 162 7.38 20.56 -14.34
N TRP A 163 7.63 20.55 -13.02
CA TRP A 163 7.81 19.32 -12.25
C TRP A 163 6.53 18.52 -12.05
N ILE A 164 5.36 19.18 -12.08
CA ILE A 164 4.04 18.53 -11.98
C ILE A 164 3.63 17.92 -13.33
N LEU A 165 4.19 18.41 -14.44
CA LEU A 165 3.78 18.07 -15.80
C LEU A 165 4.74 17.10 -16.51
N MET A 166 5.95 16.93 -15.97
CA MET A 166 6.96 15.95 -16.40
C MET A 166 6.73 14.61 -15.72
#